data_AF-A0AAE3EJ18-F1
#
_entry.id   AF-A0AAE3EJ18-F1
#
_cell.length_a   1.000
_cell.length_b   1.000
_cell.length_c   1.000
_cell.angle_alpha   90.00
_cell.angle_beta   90.00
_cell.angle_gamma   90.00
#
_symmetry.space_group_name_H-M   'P 1'
#
loop_
_entity.id
_entity.type
_entity.pdbx_description
1 polymer ?
#
loop_
_entity_poly.entity_id
_entity_poly.type
_entity_poly.pdbx_seq_one_letter_code
_entity_poly.pdbx_strand_id
1 'polypeptide(L)'
;MYIALLILIAVIFLSVIAFLLTERGKNLREKILFFSAGLDSGFKPGQILLLLKVGEYAELENLQSLFWSLPALDRCIAEIVRRAHQRGTENTEEHQSLMARLYSYRTEVELEQSRKKRGLESTRDIQVGQKVRILLPGVGVFSSKVVKNNSRDLVFDYPSSPKIQATSIDWANRNISVYFWRHEDAGYVFDTVVLPDPLSAGRAILHAAHSFQLVRSQKRKSVRAKCSIYAQLYLVKPGETLNSSLEGDPGMKCLLEDLSEDGAMFVVGGRR
;
A
#
# COMPACT_ATOMS: atom_id res chain seq x y z
N MET A 1 -34.81 17.63 51.86
CA MET A 1 -34.16 16.37 51.43
C MET A 1 -33.70 16.42 49.97
N TYR A 2 -34.57 16.76 49.01
CA TYR A 2 -34.21 16.86 47.59
C TYR A 2 -33.14 17.93 47.25
N ILE A 3 -33.17 19.09 47.91
CA ILE A 3 -32.17 20.15 47.69
C ILE A 3 -30.77 19.70 48.14
N ALA A 4 -30.68 19.03 49.29
CA ALA A 4 -29.40 18.49 49.78
C ALA A 4 -28.85 17.38 48.86
N LEU A 5 -29.73 16.55 48.30
CA LEU A 5 -29.36 15.53 47.31
C LEU A 5 -28.84 16.18 46.02
N LEU A 6 -29.50 17.23 45.53
CA LEU A 6 -29.07 17.98 44.34
C LEU A 6 -27.70 18.65 44.55
N ILE A 7 -27.49 19.25 45.73
CA ILE A 7 -26.20 19.86 46.09
C ILE A 7 -25.10 18.79 46.15
N LEU A 8 -25.38 17.62 46.75
CA LEU A 8 -24.42 16.52 46.82
C LEU A 8 -24.04 16.01 45.41
N ILE A 9 -25.01 15.84 44.52
CA ILE A 9 -24.78 15.44 43.12
C ILE A 9 -23.96 16.51 42.40
N ALA A 10 -24.28 17.79 42.58
CA ALA A 10 -23.54 18.90 41.96
C ALA A 10 -22.09 18.97 42.43
N VAL A 11 -21.83 18.73 43.72
CA VAL A 11 -20.47 18.71 44.29
C VAL A 11 -19.67 17.53 43.74
N ILE A 12 -20.27 16.35 43.62
CA ILE A 12 -19.62 15.18 43.00
C ILE A 12 -19.34 15.44 41.52
N PHE A 13 -20.27 16.06 40.80
CA PHE A 13 -20.09 16.37 39.39
C PHE A 13 -18.97 17.39 39.17
N LEU A 14 -18.94 18.46 39.98
CA LEU A 14 -17.88 19.48 39.93
C LEU A 14 -16.51 18.90 40.33
N SER A 15 -16.45 17.98 41.29
CA SER A 15 -15.18 17.35 41.68
C SER A 15 -14.63 16.42 40.59
N VAL A 16 -15.50 15.71 39.87
CA VAL A 16 -15.11 14.91 38.69
C VAL A 16 -14.60 15.81 37.57
N ILE A 17 -15.27 16.93 37.28
CA ILE A 17 -14.81 17.90 36.27
C ILE A 17 -13.45 18.48 36.67
N ALA A 18 -13.30 18.90 37.94
CA ALA A 18 -12.04 19.42 38.44
C ALA A 18 -10.91 18.39 38.32
N PHE A 19 -11.17 17.12 38.61
CA PHE A 19 -10.22 16.03 38.45
C PHE A 19 -9.80 15.85 36.98
N LEU A 20 -10.74 15.87 36.03
CA LEU A 20 -10.46 15.74 34.60
C LEU A 20 -9.62 16.89 34.03
N LEU A 21 -9.68 18.08 34.64
CA LEU A 21 -8.85 19.24 34.26
C LEU A 21 -7.41 19.17 34.78
N THR A 22 -7.12 18.33 35.77
CA THR A 22 -5.75 18.10 36.26
C THR A 22 -4.90 17.30 35.26
N GLU A 23 -3.56 17.38 35.36
CA GLU A 23 -2.65 16.56 34.53
C GLU A 23 -2.90 15.05 34.69
N ARG A 24 -3.25 14.60 35.90
CA ARG A 24 -3.61 13.20 36.15
C ARG A 24 -4.89 12.79 35.43
N GLY A 25 -5.90 13.69 35.41
CA GLY A 25 -7.14 13.48 34.69
C GLY A 25 -6.93 13.41 33.17
N LYS A 26 -6.09 14.29 32.62
CA LYS A 26 -5.69 14.28 31.20
C LYS A 26 -5.00 12.97 30.81
N ASN A 27 -4.00 12.53 31.58
CA ASN A 27 -3.31 11.26 31.32
C ASN A 27 -4.27 10.06 31.37
N LEU A 28 -5.21 10.03 32.33
CA LEU A 28 -6.21 8.96 32.40
C LEU A 28 -7.12 8.97 31.17
N ARG A 29 -7.57 10.15 30.74
CA ARG A 29 -8.39 10.32 29.53
C ARG A 29 -7.64 9.82 28.29
N GLU A 30 -6.37 10.19 28.13
CA GLU A 30 -5.54 9.72 27.01
C GLU A 30 -5.40 8.21 26.98
N LYS A 31 -5.20 7.57 28.15
CA LYS A 31 -5.16 6.11 28.26
C LYS A 31 -6.48 5.44 27.91
N ILE A 32 -7.61 6.03 28.34
CA ILE A 32 -8.95 5.52 27.99
C ILE A 32 -9.18 5.66 26.47
N LEU A 33 -8.86 6.81 25.89
CA LEU A 33 -8.99 7.04 24.44
C LEU A 33 -8.08 6.11 23.64
N PHE A 34 -6.84 5.90 24.10
CA PHE A 34 -5.92 4.95 23.50
C PHE A 34 -6.47 3.52 23.56
N PHE A 35 -7.08 3.15 24.69
CA PHE A 35 -7.66 1.83 24.86
C PHE A 35 -8.88 1.62 23.97
N SER A 36 -9.76 2.62 23.87
CA SER A 36 -10.90 2.60 22.93
C SER A 36 -10.42 2.45 21.49
N ALA A 37 -9.48 3.29 21.06
CA ALA A 37 -8.94 3.25 19.70
C ALA A 37 -8.26 1.90 19.38
N GLY A 38 -7.59 1.30 20.37
CA GLY A 38 -6.99 -0.03 20.23
C GLY A 38 -8.02 -1.15 20.07
N LEU A 39 -9.14 -1.08 20.80
CA LEU A 39 -10.25 -2.02 20.64
C LEU A 39 -10.94 -1.86 19.28
N ASP A 40 -11.21 -0.62 18.87
CA ASP A 40 -11.78 -0.30 17.56
C ASP A 40 -10.89 -0.80 16.41
N SER A 41 -9.58 -0.84 16.63
CA SER A 41 -8.56 -1.36 15.71
C SER A 41 -8.35 -2.89 15.79
N GLY A 42 -9.12 -3.61 16.61
CA GLY A 42 -9.10 -5.08 16.69
C GLY A 42 -8.02 -5.69 17.59
N PHE A 43 -7.31 -4.89 18.39
CA PHE A 43 -6.30 -5.39 19.33
C PHE A 43 -6.93 -5.99 20.60
N LYS A 44 -6.29 -7.01 21.17
CA LYS A 44 -6.70 -7.54 22.50
C LYS A 44 -6.27 -6.59 23.62
N PRO A 45 -6.98 -6.54 24.76
CA PRO A 45 -6.62 -5.75 25.93
C PRO A 45 -5.15 -5.85 26.37
N GLY A 46 -4.59 -7.06 26.45
CA GLY A 46 -3.18 -7.26 26.82
C GLY A 46 -2.19 -6.68 25.81
N GLN A 47 -2.56 -6.68 24.52
CA GLN A 47 -1.75 -6.13 23.43
C GLN A 47 -1.77 -4.60 23.46
N ILE A 48 -2.94 -4.01 23.74
CA ILE A 48 -3.10 -2.56 23.92
C ILE A 48 -2.25 -2.08 25.10
N LEU A 49 -2.27 -2.79 26.23
CA LEU A 49 -1.44 -2.45 27.39
C LEU A 49 0.06 -2.50 27.07
N LEU A 50 0.49 -3.50 26.31
CA LEU A 50 1.88 -3.60 25.85
C LEU A 50 2.23 -2.44 24.91
N LEU A 51 1.38 -2.13 23.93
CA LEU A 51 1.57 -1.00 23.01
C LEU A 51 1.63 0.33 23.74
N LEU A 52 0.77 0.54 24.74
CA LEU A 52 0.79 1.73 25.58
C LEU A 52 2.15 1.86 26.28
N LYS A 53 2.64 0.78 26.91
CA LYS A 53 3.93 0.77 27.62
C LYS A 53 5.12 0.99 26.68
N VAL A 54 5.05 0.47 25.45
CA VAL A 54 6.10 0.65 24.45
C VAL A 54 6.05 2.06 23.87
N GLY A 55 4.86 2.60 23.59
CA GLY A 55 4.69 3.96 23.10
C GLY A 55 5.12 5.01 24.10
N GLU A 56 4.84 4.82 25.40
CA GLU A 56 5.33 5.68 26.48
C GLU A 56 6.87 5.65 26.56
N TYR A 57 7.46 4.48 26.31
CA TYR A 57 8.92 4.31 26.36
C TYR A 57 9.65 4.79 25.10
N ALA A 58 8.97 4.75 23.95
CA ALA A 58 9.46 5.29 22.68
C ALA A 58 9.28 6.82 22.58
N GLU A 59 8.85 7.46 23.68
CA GLU A 59 8.63 8.91 23.81
C GLU A 59 7.77 9.47 22.67
N LEU A 60 6.70 8.75 22.31
CA LEU A 60 5.77 9.23 21.30
C LEU A 60 4.97 10.40 21.87
N GLU A 61 5.12 11.58 21.24
CA GLU A 61 4.35 12.79 21.58
C GLU A 61 2.84 12.54 21.59
N ASN A 62 2.35 11.68 20.69
CA ASN A 62 0.96 11.26 20.64
C ASN A 62 0.88 9.74 20.53
N LEU A 63 0.53 9.09 21.64
CA LEU A 63 0.35 7.64 21.71
C LEU A 63 -0.69 7.12 20.72
N GLN A 64 -1.78 7.86 20.51
CA GLN A 64 -2.84 7.44 19.59
C GLN A 64 -2.34 7.37 18.14
N SER A 65 -1.27 8.09 17.78
CA SER A 65 -0.65 8.00 16.46
C SER A 65 -0.21 6.59 16.07
N LEU A 66 -0.02 5.70 17.04
CA LEU A 66 0.23 4.28 16.77
C LEU A 66 -0.85 3.60 15.94
N PHE A 67 -2.07 4.13 15.98
CA PHE A 67 -3.21 3.58 15.24
C PHE A 67 -3.36 4.15 13.82
N TRP A 68 -2.52 5.08 13.37
CA TRP A 68 -2.66 5.64 12.02
C TRP A 68 -1.36 6.11 11.37
N SER A 69 -0.26 6.16 12.10
CA SER A 69 1.04 6.63 11.64
C SER A 69 2.00 5.46 11.45
N LEU A 70 2.33 5.16 10.19
CA LEU A 70 3.32 4.11 9.86
C LEU A 70 4.67 4.35 10.53
N PRO A 71 5.24 5.58 10.57
CA PRO A 71 6.50 5.82 11.28
C PRO A 71 6.42 5.62 12.80
N ALA A 72 5.28 5.89 13.43
CA ALA A 72 5.10 5.61 14.85
C ALA A 72 5.03 4.10 15.10
N LEU A 73 4.29 3.39 14.25
CA LEU A 73 4.14 1.95 14.31
C LEU A 73 5.48 1.22 14.04
N ASP A 74 6.25 1.66 13.04
CA ASP A 74 7.58 1.12 12.72
C ASP A 74 8.56 1.27 13.90
N ARG A 75 8.56 2.43 14.57
CA ARG A 75 9.37 2.66 15.78
C ARG A 75 8.96 1.71 16.91
N CYS A 76 7.66 1.52 17.14
CA CYS A 76 7.19 0.60 18.17
C CYS A 76 7.49 -0.86 17.84
N ILE A 77 7.33 -1.29 16.59
CA ILE A 77 7.70 -2.65 16.16
C ILE A 77 9.20 -2.88 16.41
N ALA A 78 10.06 -1.95 15.98
CA ALA A 78 11.50 -2.05 16.19
C ALA A 78 11.86 -2.19 17.68
N GLU A 79 11.22 -1.43 18.56
CA GLU A 79 11.45 -1.52 20.01
C GLU A 79 10.93 -2.83 20.62
N ILE A 80 9.78 -3.34 20.17
CA ILE A 80 9.26 -4.65 20.62
C ILE A 80 10.22 -5.77 20.21
N VAL A 81 10.70 -5.76 18.96
CA VAL A 81 11.69 -6.74 18.46
C VAL A 81 12.98 -6.65 19.27
N ARG A 82 13.51 -5.44 19.47
CA ARG A 82 14.75 -5.22 20.26
C ARG A 82 14.66 -5.82 21.66
N ARG A 83 13.53 -5.64 22.35
CA ARG A 83 13.31 -6.18 23.70
C ARG A 83 13.10 -7.68 23.73
N ALA A 84 12.39 -8.23 22.74
CA ALA A 84 12.22 -9.66 22.63
C ALA A 84 13.57 -10.36 22.47
N HIS A 85 14.46 -9.76 21.68
CA HIS A 85 15.84 -10.23 21.53
C HIS A 85 16.63 -10.17 22.84
N GLN A 86 16.57 -9.04 23.55
CA GLN A 86 17.24 -8.88 24.86
C GLN A 86 16.76 -9.86 25.94
N ARG A 87 15.50 -10.31 25.84
CA ARG A 87 14.87 -11.21 26.82
C ARG A 87 14.82 -12.67 26.37
N GLY A 88 15.22 -12.96 25.12
CA GLY A 88 15.09 -14.28 24.51
C GLY A 88 13.64 -14.75 24.33
N THR A 89 12.66 -13.85 24.26
CA THR A 89 11.23 -14.17 24.17
C THR A 89 10.68 -14.15 22.74
N GLU A 90 11.55 -14.01 21.74
CA GLU A 90 11.21 -13.91 20.31
C GLU A 90 10.43 -15.12 19.76
N ASN A 91 10.68 -16.31 20.30
CA ASN A 91 10.03 -17.55 19.85
C ASN A 91 8.81 -17.95 20.70
N THR A 92 8.36 -17.08 21.61
CA THR A 92 7.12 -17.34 22.37
C THR A 92 5.89 -17.19 21.48
N GLU A 93 4.90 -18.06 21.66
CA GLU A 93 3.65 -18.01 20.89
C GLU A 93 2.94 -16.65 21.06
N GLU A 94 2.98 -16.08 22.26
CA GLU A 94 2.42 -14.77 22.56
C GLU A 94 3.09 -13.65 21.74
N HIS A 95 4.43 -13.67 21.65
CA HIS A 95 5.17 -12.70 20.86
C HIS A 95 4.89 -12.85 19.36
N GLN A 96 4.89 -14.07 18.84
CA GLN A 96 4.58 -14.35 17.43
C GLN A 96 3.15 -13.92 17.08
N SER A 97 2.17 -14.20 17.94
CA SER A 97 0.78 -13.78 17.76
C SER A 97 0.62 -12.25 17.77
N LEU A 98 1.35 -11.57 18.66
CA LEU A 98 1.39 -10.11 18.69
C LEU A 98 2.01 -9.53 17.41
N MET A 99 3.15 -10.06 16.97
CA MET A 99 3.85 -9.58 15.77
C MET A 99 2.98 -9.76 14.53
N ALA A 100 2.37 -10.92 14.35
CA ALA A 100 1.46 -11.18 13.24
C ALA A 100 0.35 -10.11 13.15
N ARG A 101 -0.30 -9.79 14.28
CA ARG A 101 -1.35 -8.76 14.33
C ARG A 101 -0.81 -7.36 14.03
N LEU A 102 0.36 -7.01 14.55
CA LEU A 102 0.97 -5.69 14.29
C LEU A 102 1.33 -5.52 12.82
N TYR A 103 1.86 -6.56 12.17
CA TYR A 103 2.16 -6.51 10.74
C TYR A 103 0.89 -6.49 9.88
N SER A 104 -0.14 -7.26 10.23
CA SER A 104 -1.44 -7.19 9.55
C SER A 104 -2.05 -5.79 9.66
N TYR A 105 -2.01 -5.20 10.86
CA TYR A 105 -2.52 -3.85 11.08
C TYR A 105 -1.70 -2.78 10.34
N ARG A 106 -0.37 -2.89 10.37
CA ARG A 106 0.51 -2.01 9.59
C ARG A 106 0.15 -2.05 8.11
N THR A 107 -0.09 -3.25 7.57
CA THR A 107 -0.54 -3.47 6.18
C THR A 107 -1.87 -2.79 5.92
N GLU A 108 -2.85 -2.92 6.81
CA GLU A 108 -4.15 -2.26 6.69
C GLU A 108 -4.02 -0.72 6.65
N VAL A 109 -3.29 -0.14 7.61
CA VAL A 109 -3.04 1.32 7.68
C VAL A 109 -2.35 1.80 6.41
N GLU A 110 -1.35 1.09 5.91
CA GLU A 110 -0.64 1.46 4.68
C GLU A 110 -1.56 1.39 3.46
N LEU A 111 -2.39 0.35 3.34
CA LEU A 111 -3.35 0.21 2.25
C LEU A 111 -4.42 1.31 2.30
N GLU A 112 -4.95 1.63 3.48
CA GLU A 112 -5.89 2.74 3.67
C GLU A 112 -5.30 4.09 3.28
N GLN A 113 -4.08 4.39 3.73
CA GLN A 113 -3.39 5.61 3.33
C GLN A 113 -3.19 5.65 1.81
N SER A 114 -2.85 4.51 1.19
CA SER A 114 -2.73 4.43 -0.27
C SER A 114 -4.08 4.62 -0.99
N ARG A 115 -5.21 4.23 -0.39
CA ARG A 115 -6.56 4.47 -0.93
C ARG A 115 -6.95 5.94 -0.83
N LYS A 116 -6.55 6.62 0.24
CA LYS A 116 -6.81 8.05 0.48
C LYS A 116 -5.93 8.99 -0.37
N LYS A 117 -4.85 8.51 -1.01
CA LYS A 117 -4.08 9.31 -1.97
C LYS A 117 -4.99 9.79 -3.10
N ARG A 118 -5.09 11.11 -3.29
CA ARG A 118 -5.84 11.72 -4.40
C ARG A 118 -5.25 11.20 -5.72
N GLY A 119 -6.03 10.42 -6.45
CA GLY A 119 -5.64 9.88 -7.74
C GLY A 119 -5.67 10.92 -8.86
N LEU A 120 -5.38 10.48 -10.08
CA LEU A 120 -5.60 11.31 -11.26
C LEU A 120 -7.11 11.41 -11.55
N GLU A 121 -7.62 12.63 -11.68
CA GLU A 121 -9.02 12.90 -12.03
C GLU A 121 -9.19 13.04 -13.54
N SER A 122 -8.13 13.38 -14.27
CA SER A 122 -8.15 13.55 -15.71
C SER A 122 -6.94 12.92 -16.38
N THR A 123 -7.14 12.49 -17.63
CA THR A 123 -6.07 12.09 -18.53
C THR A 123 -5.09 13.22 -18.85
N ARG A 124 -5.48 14.48 -18.60
CA ARG A 124 -4.63 15.67 -18.74
C ARG A 124 -3.45 15.70 -17.77
N ASP A 125 -3.56 14.98 -16.66
CA ASP A 125 -2.51 14.90 -15.64
C ASP A 125 -1.52 13.75 -15.90
N ILE A 126 -1.71 12.99 -17.00
CA ILE A 126 -0.82 11.90 -17.38
C ILE A 126 0.49 12.46 -17.94
N GLN A 127 1.61 12.00 -17.39
CA GLN A 127 2.94 12.45 -17.81
C GLN A 127 3.32 11.91 -19.19
N VAL A 128 4.01 12.75 -19.97
CA VAL A 128 4.66 12.34 -21.22
C VAL A 128 5.72 11.28 -20.92
N GLY A 129 5.81 10.24 -21.76
CA GLY A 129 6.68 9.10 -21.58
C GLY A 129 6.06 7.95 -20.78
N GLN A 130 4.90 8.16 -20.15
CA GLN A 130 4.18 7.09 -19.43
C GLN A 130 3.90 5.92 -20.37
N LYS A 131 4.37 4.73 -20.01
CA LYS A 131 4.08 3.48 -20.74
C LYS A 131 2.63 3.08 -20.48
N VAL A 132 1.94 2.70 -21.56
CA VAL A 132 0.52 2.34 -21.52
C VAL A 132 0.27 1.01 -22.24
N ARG A 133 -0.83 0.36 -21.88
CA ARG A 133 -1.41 -0.78 -22.59
C ARG A 133 -2.77 -0.35 -23.13
N ILE A 134 -2.92 -0.40 -24.44
CA ILE A 134 -4.17 -0.08 -25.14
C ILE A 134 -4.89 -1.39 -25.41
N LEU A 135 -6.06 -1.56 -24.81
CA LEU A 135 -6.99 -2.65 -25.09
C LEU A 135 -7.98 -2.18 -26.15
N LEU A 136 -7.99 -2.88 -27.28
CA LEU A 136 -9.01 -2.74 -28.30
C LEU A 136 -10.00 -3.91 -28.19
N PRO A 137 -11.27 -3.67 -27.82
CA PRO A 137 -12.26 -4.73 -27.63
C PRO A 137 -12.37 -5.64 -28.87
N GLY A 138 -12.40 -6.95 -28.63
CA GLY A 138 -12.49 -7.97 -29.68
C GLY A 138 -11.22 -8.22 -30.50
N VAL A 139 -10.16 -7.40 -30.33
CA VAL A 139 -8.91 -7.52 -31.09
C VAL A 139 -7.75 -7.93 -30.19
N GLY A 140 -7.47 -7.17 -29.12
CA GLY A 140 -6.41 -7.51 -28.20
C GLY A 140 -5.73 -6.32 -27.52
N VAL A 141 -4.56 -6.59 -26.93
CA VAL A 141 -3.79 -5.62 -26.16
C VAL A 141 -2.53 -5.22 -26.92
N PHE A 142 -2.26 -3.92 -26.93
CA PHE A 142 -1.13 -3.28 -27.59
C PHE A 142 -0.34 -2.46 -26.57
N SER A 143 0.97 -2.38 -26.76
CA SER A 143 1.87 -1.58 -25.94
C SER A 143 2.14 -0.25 -26.65
N SER A 144 2.11 0.84 -25.91
CA SER A 144 2.47 2.16 -26.40
C SER A 144 3.03 3.02 -25.26
N LYS A 145 3.31 4.30 -25.53
CA LYS A 145 3.68 5.32 -24.56
C LYS A 145 3.01 6.64 -24.92
N VAL A 146 2.77 7.49 -23.91
CA VAL A 146 2.31 8.87 -24.14
C VAL A 146 3.45 9.68 -24.76
N VAL A 147 3.21 10.27 -25.93
CA VAL A 147 4.19 11.11 -26.64
C VAL A 147 3.89 12.60 -26.41
N LYS A 148 2.61 12.97 -26.35
CA LYS A 148 2.17 14.33 -26.01
C LYS A 148 0.87 14.28 -25.21
N ASN A 149 0.68 15.27 -24.35
CA ASN A 149 -0.55 15.48 -23.61
C ASN A 149 -0.86 16.97 -23.65
N ASN A 150 -1.78 17.36 -24.52
CA ASN A 150 -2.13 18.76 -24.76
C ASN A 150 -3.52 19.05 -24.18
N SER A 151 -4.03 20.27 -24.31
CA SER A 151 -5.40 20.59 -23.85
C SER A 151 -6.49 19.93 -24.71
N ARG A 152 -6.18 19.65 -25.98
CA ARG A 152 -7.10 19.12 -27.00
C ARG A 152 -7.17 17.60 -27.02
N ASP A 153 -6.02 16.94 -26.99
CA ASP A 153 -5.88 15.51 -27.21
C ASP A 153 -4.70 14.89 -26.44
N LEU A 154 -4.84 13.58 -26.21
CA LEU A 154 -3.80 12.72 -25.68
C LEU A 154 -3.19 11.94 -26.86
N VAL A 155 -1.88 12.02 -27.02
CA VAL A 155 -1.18 11.42 -28.16
C VAL A 155 -0.31 10.26 -27.70
N PHE A 156 -0.56 9.10 -28.27
CA PHE A 156 0.22 7.89 -28.06
C PHE A 156 1.18 7.64 -29.22
N ASP A 157 2.30 6.99 -28.92
CA ASP A 157 3.15 6.38 -29.95
C ASP A 157 2.36 5.29 -30.69
N TYR A 158 2.78 4.93 -31.90
CA TYR A 158 2.04 3.90 -32.63
C TYR A 158 2.04 2.58 -31.84
N PRO A 159 0.88 1.94 -31.62
CA PRO A 159 0.82 0.75 -30.78
C PRO A 159 1.57 -0.41 -31.41
N SER A 160 2.12 -1.28 -30.56
CA SER A 160 2.78 -2.51 -30.98
C SER A 160 2.26 -3.71 -30.21
N SER A 161 2.06 -4.84 -30.88
CA SER A 161 1.68 -6.10 -30.26
C SER A 161 2.44 -7.25 -30.91
N PRO A 162 2.87 -8.25 -30.13
CA PRO A 162 3.57 -9.42 -30.68
C PRO A 162 2.66 -10.31 -31.53
N LYS A 163 1.33 -10.21 -31.37
CA LYS A 163 0.36 -11.10 -32.06
C LYS A 163 -0.28 -10.47 -33.30
N ILE A 164 -0.50 -9.16 -33.28
CA ILE A 164 -1.27 -8.44 -34.31
C ILE A 164 -0.50 -7.18 -34.69
N GLN A 165 -0.28 -7.00 -35.99
CA GLN A 165 0.32 -5.77 -36.49
C GLN A 165 -0.68 -4.63 -36.34
N ALA A 166 -0.31 -3.57 -35.61
CA ALA A 166 -1.22 -2.44 -35.40
C ALA A 166 -1.57 -1.71 -36.71
N THR A 167 -0.73 -1.81 -37.74
CA THR A 167 -0.94 -1.22 -39.07
C THR A 167 -2.10 -1.86 -39.83
N SER A 168 -2.52 -3.08 -39.49
CA SER A 168 -3.66 -3.74 -40.13
C SER A 168 -5.01 -3.32 -39.53
N ILE A 169 -5.01 -2.39 -38.58
CA ILE A 169 -6.20 -1.96 -37.84
C ILE A 169 -6.52 -0.52 -38.26
N ASP A 170 -7.78 -0.31 -38.66
CA ASP A 170 -8.33 1.04 -38.76
C ASP A 170 -8.69 1.53 -37.35
N TRP A 171 -7.84 2.37 -36.79
CA TRP A 171 -7.98 2.89 -35.44
C TRP A 171 -9.00 4.02 -35.33
N ALA A 172 -9.29 4.73 -36.42
CA ALA A 172 -10.08 5.95 -36.37
C ALA A 172 -11.48 5.67 -35.81
N ASN A 173 -11.95 6.56 -34.91
CA ASN A 173 -13.26 6.48 -34.26
C ASN A 173 -13.50 5.22 -33.40
N ARG A 174 -12.47 4.42 -33.09
CA ARG A 174 -12.63 3.24 -32.23
C ARG A 174 -12.58 3.60 -30.75
N ASN A 175 -13.45 2.97 -29.97
CA ASN A 175 -13.37 2.98 -28.52
C ASN A 175 -12.27 2.04 -28.04
N ILE A 176 -11.40 2.55 -27.18
CA ILE A 176 -10.28 1.83 -26.57
C ILE A 176 -10.29 2.03 -25.06
N SER A 177 -9.82 1.02 -24.34
CA SER A 177 -9.52 1.13 -22.92
C SER A 177 -8.01 1.21 -22.74
N VAL A 178 -7.54 2.19 -21.99
CA VAL A 178 -6.10 2.41 -21.77
C VAL A 178 -5.77 2.13 -20.32
N TYR A 179 -4.83 1.22 -20.10
CA TYR A 179 -4.28 0.89 -18.79
C TYR A 179 -2.84 1.41 -18.65
N PHE A 180 -2.51 1.96 -17.50
CA PHE A 180 -1.12 2.27 -17.16
C PHE A 180 -0.85 2.11 -15.67
N TRP A 181 0.39 1.82 -15.31
CA TRP A 181 0.87 1.84 -13.93
C TRP A 181 1.63 3.13 -13.68
N ARG A 182 1.15 3.95 -12.76
CA ARG A 182 1.86 5.16 -12.33
C ARG A 182 2.86 4.79 -11.24
N HIS A 183 4.09 5.28 -11.37
CA HIS A 183 5.13 5.02 -10.37
C HIS A 183 4.69 5.51 -8.99
N GLU A 184 4.92 4.70 -7.95
CA GLU A 184 4.59 5.00 -6.53
C GLU A 184 3.12 5.29 -6.20
N ASP A 185 2.21 5.01 -7.14
CA ASP A 185 0.77 5.18 -6.96
C ASP A 185 0.06 3.84 -7.21
N ALA A 186 -0.68 3.72 -8.30
CA ALA A 186 -1.51 2.56 -8.61
C ALA A 186 -1.65 2.37 -10.13
N GLY A 187 -2.37 1.31 -10.50
CA GLY A 187 -2.86 1.13 -11.86
C GLY A 187 -4.02 2.08 -12.14
N TYR A 188 -4.11 2.61 -13.35
CA TYR A 188 -5.22 3.41 -13.83
C TYR A 188 -5.77 2.80 -15.10
N VAL A 189 -7.10 2.83 -15.25
CA VAL A 189 -7.81 2.46 -16.47
C VAL A 189 -8.74 3.60 -16.84
N PHE A 190 -8.81 3.93 -18.12
CA PHE A 190 -9.85 4.82 -18.64
C PHE A 190 -10.26 4.39 -20.05
N ASP A 191 -11.50 4.68 -20.38
CA ASP A 191 -12.02 4.50 -21.73
C ASP A 191 -11.92 5.83 -22.49
N THR A 192 -11.59 5.73 -23.77
CA THR A 192 -11.51 6.87 -24.68
C THR A 192 -11.80 6.45 -26.12
N VAL A 193 -11.98 7.42 -27.00
CA VAL A 193 -12.13 7.23 -28.44
C VAL A 193 -10.89 7.74 -29.17
N VAL A 194 -10.43 6.97 -30.15
CA VAL A 194 -9.37 7.41 -31.07
C VAL A 194 -9.94 8.46 -32.00
N LEU A 195 -9.32 9.63 -32.01
CA LEU A 195 -9.72 10.75 -32.86
C LEU A 195 -9.25 10.51 -34.29
N PRO A 196 -10.09 10.78 -35.30
CA PRO A 196 -9.67 10.75 -36.69
C PRO A 196 -8.65 11.87 -36.91
N ASP A 197 -7.45 11.52 -37.38
CA ASP A 197 -6.43 12.51 -37.74
C ASP A 197 -6.42 12.68 -39.27
N PRO A 198 -6.78 13.86 -39.81
CA PRO A 198 -6.69 14.13 -41.24
C PRO A 198 -5.24 14.33 -41.73
N LEU A 199 -4.25 14.51 -40.85
CA LEU A 199 -2.89 14.95 -41.19
C LEU A 199 -1.82 14.35 -40.25
N SER A 200 -1.69 13.03 -40.21
CA SER A 200 -0.50 12.40 -39.60
C SER A 200 0.70 12.62 -40.52
N ALA A 201 1.34 13.78 -40.39
CA ALA A 201 2.51 14.21 -41.16
C ALA A 201 3.74 13.31 -40.89
N GLY A 202 3.77 12.14 -41.53
CA GLY A 202 4.93 11.24 -41.60
C GLY A 202 5.33 10.55 -40.30
N ARG A 203 4.60 10.73 -39.19
CA ARG A 203 4.90 10.11 -37.89
C ARG A 203 3.75 9.21 -37.47
N ALA A 204 4.05 7.93 -37.23
CA ALA A 204 3.06 6.96 -36.77
C ALA A 204 2.71 7.25 -35.29
N ILE A 205 1.57 7.90 -35.06
CA ILE A 205 1.04 8.25 -33.73
C ILE A 205 -0.47 8.03 -33.71
N LEU A 206 -1.05 7.92 -32.51
CA LEU A 206 -2.50 7.86 -32.33
C LEU A 206 -2.98 9.01 -31.45
N HIS A 207 -4.00 9.72 -31.92
CA HIS A 207 -4.68 10.77 -31.17
C HIS A 207 -5.89 10.17 -30.47
N ALA A 208 -6.08 10.48 -29.19
CA ALA A 208 -7.22 10.04 -28.40
C ALA A 208 -7.84 11.21 -27.65
N ALA A 209 -9.15 11.14 -27.44
CA ALA A 209 -9.86 12.13 -26.64
C ALA A 209 -9.41 12.06 -25.17
N HIS A 210 -9.52 13.20 -24.47
CA HIS A 210 -9.39 13.18 -23.02
C HIS A 210 -10.58 12.51 -22.36
N SER A 211 -10.29 11.79 -21.28
CA SER A 211 -11.28 11.27 -20.35
C SER A 211 -11.09 11.89 -18.96
N PHE A 212 -12.21 12.06 -18.26
CA PHE A 212 -12.31 12.42 -16.83
C PHE A 212 -12.75 11.21 -15.97
N GLN A 213 -12.97 10.06 -16.61
CA GLN A 213 -13.40 8.83 -15.94
C GLN A 213 -12.20 7.89 -15.81
N LEU A 214 -11.27 8.25 -14.93
CA LEU A 214 -10.13 7.40 -14.62
C LEU A 214 -10.46 6.53 -13.41
N VAL A 215 -10.44 5.22 -13.61
CA VAL A 215 -10.62 4.24 -12.55
C VAL A 215 -9.23 3.88 -12.02
N ARG A 216 -8.94 4.32 -10.80
CA ARG A 216 -7.75 3.90 -10.05
C ARG A 216 -7.97 2.48 -9.50
N SER A 217 -7.10 1.54 -9.88
CA SER A 217 -7.11 0.15 -9.45
C SER A 217 -5.81 -0.20 -8.72
N GLN A 218 -5.88 -0.30 -7.39
CA GLN A 218 -4.81 -0.83 -6.56
C GLN A 218 -5.04 -2.33 -6.35
N LYS A 219 -4.28 -3.18 -7.05
CA LYS A 219 -4.46 -4.64 -7.03
C LYS A 219 -3.67 -5.37 -5.92
N ARG A 220 -2.74 -4.69 -5.25
CA ARG A 220 -1.89 -5.31 -4.21
C ARG A 220 -2.70 -5.54 -2.93
N LYS A 221 -2.59 -6.75 -2.39
CA LYS A 221 -3.19 -7.16 -1.10
C LYS A 221 -2.20 -7.10 0.06
N SER A 222 -0.91 -7.18 -0.24
CA SER A 222 0.18 -7.09 0.73
C SER A 222 1.13 -5.94 0.39
N VAL A 223 1.72 -5.37 1.44
CA VAL A 223 2.77 -4.37 1.35
C VAL A 223 4.08 -5.04 0.93
N ARG A 224 4.83 -4.37 0.06
CA ARG A 224 6.18 -4.82 -0.33
C ARG A 224 7.24 -3.96 0.35
N ALA A 225 8.15 -4.59 1.08
CA ALA A 225 9.36 -3.97 1.59
C ALA A 225 10.45 -4.06 0.53
N LYS A 226 11.00 -2.91 0.10
CA LYS A 226 12.21 -2.89 -0.73
C LYS A 226 13.39 -3.41 0.10
N CYS A 227 14.22 -4.26 -0.49
CA CYS A 227 15.39 -4.82 0.16
C CYS A 227 16.53 -5.02 -0.85
N SER A 228 17.73 -5.31 -0.34
CA SER A 228 18.89 -5.67 -1.15
C SER A 228 19.62 -6.79 -0.41
N ILE A 229 19.06 -7.99 -0.48
CA ILE A 229 19.51 -9.17 0.28
C ILE A 229 20.04 -10.20 -0.72
N TYR A 230 21.31 -10.59 -0.56
CA TYR A 230 21.86 -11.71 -1.32
C TYR A 230 21.26 -13.02 -0.84
N ALA A 231 20.73 -13.82 -1.77
CA ALA A 231 20.08 -15.07 -1.48
C ALA A 231 20.50 -16.17 -2.48
N GLN A 232 20.12 -17.40 -2.18
CA GLN A 232 20.24 -18.56 -3.07
C GLN A 232 18.85 -19.10 -3.36
N LEU A 233 18.56 -19.33 -4.65
CA LEU A 233 17.29 -19.85 -5.13
C LEU A 233 17.45 -21.30 -5.58
N TYR A 234 16.56 -22.14 -5.07
CA TYR A 234 16.49 -23.56 -5.36
C TYR A 234 15.19 -23.85 -6.10
N LEU A 235 15.30 -24.43 -7.29
CA LEU A 235 14.15 -24.75 -8.13
C LEU A 235 13.68 -26.16 -7.80
N VAL A 236 12.48 -26.24 -7.23
CA VAL A 236 11.84 -27.51 -6.91
C VAL A 236 11.22 -28.07 -8.18
N LYS A 237 11.55 -29.31 -8.54
CA LYS A 237 10.98 -29.92 -9.74
C LYS A 237 9.53 -30.35 -9.49
N PRO A 238 8.67 -30.32 -10.52
CA PRO A 238 7.30 -30.83 -10.39
C PRO A 238 7.30 -32.29 -9.92
N GLY A 239 6.67 -32.57 -8.78
CA GLY A 239 6.55 -33.91 -8.20
C GLY A 239 7.55 -34.24 -7.08
N GLU A 240 8.51 -33.37 -6.79
CA GLU A 240 9.37 -33.51 -5.62
C GLU A 240 8.66 -33.01 -4.35
N THR A 241 8.73 -33.80 -3.27
CA THR A 241 8.23 -33.37 -1.96
C THR A 241 9.18 -32.35 -1.35
N LEU A 242 8.66 -31.17 -1.04
CA LEU A 242 9.33 -30.15 -0.24
C LEU A 242 9.67 -30.73 1.12
N ASN A 243 10.94 -31.04 1.35
CA ASN A 243 11.47 -31.40 2.66
C ASN A 243 12.14 -30.17 3.27
N SER A 244 11.95 -29.95 4.57
CA SER A 244 12.56 -28.83 5.31
C SER A 244 14.06 -29.03 5.58
N SER A 245 14.68 -30.02 4.94
CA SER A 245 16.11 -30.29 5.06
C SER A 245 16.92 -29.22 4.34
N LEU A 246 18.01 -28.77 4.98
CA LEU A 246 18.99 -27.89 4.35
C LEU A 246 19.56 -28.54 3.09
N GLU A 247 19.40 -27.90 1.94
CA GLU A 247 20.11 -28.27 0.72
C GLU A 247 21.61 -28.03 0.90
N GLY A 248 22.41 -29.07 0.67
CA GLY A 248 23.87 -28.99 0.75
C GLY A 248 24.53 -28.44 -0.51
N ASP A 249 23.84 -28.51 -1.65
CA ASP A 249 24.34 -28.02 -2.92
C ASP A 249 24.15 -26.50 -3.04
N PRO A 250 25.07 -25.76 -3.70
CA PRO A 250 24.91 -24.32 -3.88
C PRO A 250 23.78 -24.01 -4.88
N GLY A 251 22.80 -23.22 -4.43
CA GLY A 251 21.70 -22.73 -5.25
C GLY A 251 22.08 -21.62 -6.22
N MET A 252 21.10 -21.17 -7.02
CA MET A 252 21.31 -20.04 -7.92
C MET A 252 21.40 -18.74 -7.13
N LYS A 253 22.54 -18.05 -7.24
CA LYS A 253 22.74 -16.75 -6.60
C LYS A 253 21.75 -15.73 -7.18
N CYS A 254 21.02 -15.06 -6.30
CA CYS A 254 20.09 -14.01 -6.66
C CYS A 254 20.18 -12.83 -5.69
N LEU A 255 19.68 -11.68 -6.14
CA LEU A 255 19.46 -10.51 -5.30
C LEU A 255 17.95 -10.36 -5.09
N LEU A 256 17.52 -10.39 -3.83
CA LEU A 256 16.15 -10.07 -3.46
C LEU A 256 15.99 -8.55 -3.46
N GLU A 257 15.08 -8.03 -4.29
CA GLU A 257 14.83 -6.59 -4.46
C GLU A 257 13.59 -6.12 -3.69
N ASP A 258 12.57 -6.98 -3.58
CA ASP A 258 11.43 -6.73 -2.71
C ASP A 258 10.88 -8.02 -2.10
N LEU A 259 10.24 -7.88 -0.93
CA LEU A 259 9.58 -8.95 -0.20
C LEU A 259 8.19 -8.48 0.26
N SER A 260 7.22 -9.37 0.25
CA SER A 260 5.90 -9.23 0.84
C SER A 260 5.45 -10.55 1.46
N GLU A 261 4.38 -10.51 2.26
CA GLU A 261 3.78 -11.71 2.86
C GLU A 261 3.37 -12.75 1.79
N ASP A 262 2.94 -12.30 0.60
CA ASP A 262 2.44 -13.18 -0.47
C ASP A 262 3.48 -13.49 -1.57
N GLY A 263 4.71 -12.97 -1.45
CA GLY A 263 5.73 -13.23 -2.47
C GLY A 263 6.89 -12.25 -2.47
N ALA A 264 7.82 -12.44 -3.40
CA ALA A 264 9.04 -11.66 -3.50
C ALA A 264 9.42 -11.37 -4.96
N MET A 265 10.21 -10.32 -5.16
CA MET A 265 10.91 -10.06 -6.41
C MET A 265 12.40 -10.32 -6.21
N PHE A 266 12.97 -11.12 -7.12
CA PHE A 266 14.39 -11.40 -7.14
C PHE A 266 14.93 -11.23 -8.56
N VAL A 267 16.20 -10.85 -8.65
CA VAL A 267 16.97 -10.78 -9.89
C VAL A 267 18.03 -11.86 -9.83
N VAL A 268 17.99 -12.77 -10.81
CA VAL A 268 19.02 -13.79 -10.99
C VAL A 268 20.07 -13.21 -11.93
N GLY A 269 21.33 -13.19 -11.50
CA GLY A 269 22.44 -12.82 -12.38
C GLY A 269 22.59 -13.87 -13.48
N GLY A 270 22.39 -13.49 -14.74
CA GLY A 270 22.72 -14.35 -15.87
C GLY A 270 24.23 -14.61 -15.90
N ARG A 271 24.63 -15.84 -16.28
CA ARG A 271 26.02 -16.10 -16.69
C ARG A 271 26.35 -15.16 -17.84
N ARG A 272 27.38 -14.34 -17.67
CA ARG A 272 28.13 -13.79 -18.80
C ARG A 272 28.94 -14.91 -19.45
#